data_AF-A0A2V8E660-F1
#
_entry.id   AF-A0A2V8E660-F1
#
_cell.length_a   1.000
_cell.length_b   1.000
_cell.length_c   1.000
_cell.angle_alpha   90.00
_cell.angle_beta   90.00
_cell.angle_gamma   90.00
#
_symmetry.space_group_name_H-M   'P 1'
#
loop_
_entity.id
_entity.type
_entity.pdbx_description
1 polymer ?
#
loop_
_entity_poly.entity_id
_entity_poly.type
_entity_poly.pdbx_seq_one_letter_code
_entity_poly.pdbx_strand_id
1 'polypeptide(L)'
;AWSALLLSGFRMGAPPSRTNPSGQPWSYAVLDPARYASAAVDLVRRRMGKMLQEFDGLRIDHPHGLIDAWVYRAAQPDPQVAVQFGARLFSSPDLPELSRFAIATADQIDRAVPRYADRWVRELSDEQVGRYAVLFEAVVDAARAHGRDVDELLCEVLSTQPYPVERVLARHGLGRFRVTQKVVLDNPADVYRSENAAPADWIMAGTHDTEPVWRVAERWIASGTAGAHAAYLAQRLVPGERDRARWQTDVAADAHRLASAKLAELFVGPAHNVMVFFTDLLGMRDVYNRPGTVAEENWSPRIPPDFATRYERARRTGRALDLRRAIAIAMRARGAEFASAHRALLGKLEERSRPVP
;
A
#
# COMPACT_ATOMS: atom_id res chain seq x y z
N ALA A 1 -33.96 -7.26 1.31
CA ALA A 1 -33.01 -6.72 2.30
C ALA A 1 -31.63 -7.27 2.03
N TRP A 2 -30.59 -6.43 2.01
CA TRP A 2 -29.21 -6.86 1.73
C TRP A 2 -28.62 -7.83 2.76
N SER A 3 -29.23 -7.92 3.96
CA SER A 3 -28.83 -8.85 5.02
C SER A 3 -28.83 -10.32 4.60
N ALA A 4 -29.68 -10.71 3.64
CA ALA A 4 -29.72 -12.08 3.12
C ALA A 4 -28.47 -12.46 2.29
N LEU A 5 -27.62 -11.48 1.95
CA LEU A 5 -26.34 -11.69 1.27
C LEU A 5 -25.16 -11.82 2.23
N LEU A 6 -25.38 -11.68 3.53
CA LEU A 6 -24.31 -11.60 4.53
C LEU A 6 -24.18 -12.90 5.33
N LEU A 7 -22.94 -13.29 5.60
CA LEU A 7 -22.60 -14.43 6.45
C LEU A 7 -22.72 -14.03 7.93
N SER A 8 -23.84 -14.39 8.56
CA SER A 8 -24.24 -13.90 9.89
C SER A 8 -23.25 -14.23 11.02
N GLY A 9 -22.67 -15.44 11.02
CA GLY A 9 -21.82 -15.96 12.09
C GLY A 9 -20.39 -15.39 12.13
N PHE A 10 -20.00 -14.62 11.12
CA PHE A 10 -18.64 -14.13 10.97
C PHE A 10 -18.60 -12.61 10.75
N ARG A 11 -17.48 -12.01 11.12
CA ARG A 11 -17.10 -10.63 10.79
C ARG A 11 -15.72 -10.63 10.17
N MET A 12 -15.46 -9.61 9.35
CA MET A 12 -14.16 -9.38 8.74
C MET A 12 -13.32 -8.46 9.61
N GLY A 13 -12.02 -8.73 9.65
CA GLY A 13 -11.01 -7.86 10.24
C GLY A 13 -9.67 -8.05 9.54
N ALA A 14 -8.60 -7.57 10.16
CA ALA A 14 -7.23 -7.86 9.75
C ALA A 14 -6.57 -8.84 10.72
N PRO A 15 -5.78 -9.81 10.23
CA PRO A 15 -5.02 -10.68 11.09
C PRO A 15 -3.92 -9.92 11.86
N PRO A 16 -3.31 -10.56 12.87
CA PRO A 16 -1.99 -10.17 13.35
C PRO A 16 -1.02 -9.91 12.19
N SER A 17 -0.29 -8.79 12.29
CA SER A 17 0.70 -8.39 11.29
C SER A 17 1.87 -7.70 11.95
N ARG A 18 2.97 -7.50 11.23
CA ARG A 18 4.14 -6.79 11.77
C ARG A 18 3.86 -5.36 12.22
N THR A 19 2.91 -4.68 11.58
CA THR A 19 2.55 -3.28 11.92
C THR A 19 1.44 -3.20 12.96
N ASN A 20 0.70 -4.29 13.17
CA ASN A 20 -0.29 -4.42 14.24
C ASN A 20 -0.32 -5.89 14.71
N PRO A 21 0.52 -6.25 15.70
CA PRO A 21 0.64 -7.63 16.18
C PRO A 21 -0.66 -8.18 16.78
N SER A 22 -1.58 -7.31 17.21
CA SER A 22 -2.84 -7.73 17.81
C SER A 22 -3.94 -8.02 16.79
N GLY A 23 -3.75 -7.66 15.50
CA GLY A 23 -4.83 -7.67 14.51
C GLY A 23 -5.87 -6.57 14.76
N GLN A 24 -6.86 -6.45 13.88
CA GLN A 24 -7.87 -5.38 13.95
C GLN A 24 -9.28 -5.90 13.69
N PRO A 25 -10.20 -5.82 14.66
CA PRO A 25 -11.58 -6.25 14.47
C PRO A 25 -12.44 -5.15 13.87
N TRP A 26 -12.41 -4.98 12.55
CA TRP A 26 -13.20 -3.95 11.85
C TRP A 26 -14.72 -4.16 11.93
N SER A 27 -15.15 -5.37 12.28
CA SER A 27 -16.57 -5.70 12.45
C SER A 27 -17.41 -5.56 11.17
N TYR A 28 -16.78 -5.55 10.00
CA TYR A 28 -17.48 -5.56 8.71
C TYR A 28 -18.19 -6.89 8.48
N ALA A 29 -19.36 -6.82 7.85
CA ALA A 29 -20.07 -8.01 7.39
C ALA A 29 -19.34 -8.64 6.20
N VAL A 30 -19.42 -9.97 6.10
CA VAL A 30 -18.81 -10.76 5.02
C VAL A 30 -19.91 -11.19 4.06
N LEU A 31 -19.69 -11.09 2.75
CA LEU A 31 -20.62 -11.64 1.76
C LEU A 31 -20.63 -13.17 1.84
N ASP A 32 -21.82 -13.76 1.90
CA ASP A 32 -22.00 -15.22 1.98
C ASP A 32 -21.55 -15.90 0.68
N PRO A 33 -20.54 -16.80 0.71
CA PRO A 33 -20.08 -17.54 -0.45
C PRO A 33 -21.19 -18.29 -1.20
N ALA A 34 -22.25 -18.73 -0.50
CA ALA A 34 -23.40 -19.38 -1.13
C ALA A 34 -24.20 -18.46 -2.06
N ARG A 35 -23.96 -17.15 -2.03
CA ARG A 35 -24.62 -16.13 -2.85
C ARG A 35 -23.76 -15.60 -4.00
N TYR A 36 -22.53 -16.12 -4.17
CA TYR A 36 -21.59 -15.61 -5.18
C TYR A 36 -22.04 -15.91 -6.61
N ALA A 37 -22.75 -17.03 -6.84
CA ALA A 37 -23.33 -17.33 -8.16
C ALA A 37 -24.59 -16.50 -8.50
N SER A 38 -24.93 -15.49 -7.70
CA SER A 38 -26.13 -14.67 -7.90
C SER A 38 -25.95 -13.24 -7.32
N ALA A 39 -26.77 -12.88 -6.33
CA ALA A 39 -26.97 -11.51 -5.88
C ALA A 39 -25.73 -10.85 -5.23
N ALA A 40 -24.76 -11.60 -4.73
CA ALA A 40 -23.54 -11.01 -4.14
C ALA A 40 -22.63 -10.41 -5.22
N VAL A 41 -22.44 -11.11 -6.34
CA VAL A 41 -21.68 -10.58 -7.49
C VAL A 41 -22.39 -9.36 -8.08
N ASP A 42 -23.71 -9.42 -8.22
CA ASP A 42 -24.50 -8.28 -8.72
C ASP A 42 -24.38 -7.05 -7.82
N LEU A 43 -24.33 -7.24 -6.50
CA LEU A 43 -24.10 -6.15 -5.56
C LEU A 43 -22.72 -5.51 -5.80
N VAL A 44 -21.66 -6.32 -5.92
CA VAL A 44 -20.31 -5.83 -6.20
C VAL A 44 -20.29 -5.06 -7.53
N ARG A 45 -20.81 -5.65 -8.61
CA ARG A 45 -20.88 -4.99 -9.93
C ARG A 45 -21.61 -3.65 -9.88
N ARG A 46 -22.76 -3.58 -9.20
CA ARG A 46 -23.53 -2.33 -9.07
C ARG A 46 -22.76 -1.27 -8.29
N ARG A 47 -22.08 -1.64 -7.20
CA ARG A 47 -21.27 -0.68 -6.42
C ARG A 47 -20.07 -0.18 -7.22
N MET A 48 -19.33 -1.07 -7.87
CA MET A 48 -18.19 -0.68 -8.69
C MET A 48 -18.63 0.16 -9.89
N GLY A 49 -19.67 -0.28 -10.61
CA GLY A 49 -20.22 0.47 -11.75
C GLY A 49 -20.69 1.87 -11.35
N LYS A 50 -21.31 2.04 -10.18
CA LYS A 50 -21.68 3.37 -9.69
C LYS A 50 -20.47 4.27 -9.47
N MET A 51 -19.38 3.75 -8.91
CA MET A 51 -18.15 4.53 -8.74
C MET A 51 -17.51 4.86 -10.10
N LEU A 52 -17.47 3.91 -11.02
CA LEU A 52 -16.87 4.08 -12.35
C LEU A 52 -17.64 5.02 -13.29
N GLN A 53 -18.90 5.31 -12.97
CA GLN A 53 -19.66 6.38 -13.62
C GLN A 53 -19.16 7.79 -13.27
N GLU A 54 -18.48 7.93 -12.13
CA GLU A 54 -18.06 9.23 -11.58
C GLU A 54 -16.54 9.41 -11.54
N PHE A 55 -15.78 8.31 -11.53
CA PHE A 55 -14.33 8.32 -11.34
C PHE A 55 -13.61 7.50 -12.42
N ASP A 56 -12.39 7.91 -12.73
CA ASP A 56 -11.57 7.27 -13.77
C ASP A 56 -10.82 6.03 -13.29
N GLY A 57 -10.54 5.93 -11.99
CA GLY A 57 -9.86 4.79 -11.40
C GLY A 57 -10.41 4.47 -10.02
N LEU A 58 -10.13 3.26 -9.54
CA LEU A 58 -10.60 2.77 -8.24
C LEU A 58 -9.45 2.27 -7.39
N ARG A 59 -9.33 2.82 -6.18
CA ARG A 59 -8.59 2.17 -5.10
C ARG A 59 -9.48 1.13 -4.43
N ILE A 60 -9.09 -0.13 -4.52
CA ILE A 60 -9.69 -1.25 -3.81
C ILE A 60 -8.98 -1.38 -2.46
N ASP A 61 -9.63 -0.84 -1.44
CA ASP A 61 -9.23 -1.01 -0.04
C ASP A 61 -9.31 -2.48 0.34
N HIS A 62 -8.24 -3.01 0.92
CA HIS A 62 -8.14 -4.40 1.39
C HIS A 62 -8.74 -5.45 0.43
N PRO A 63 -8.17 -5.67 -0.77
CA PRO A 63 -8.73 -6.60 -1.77
C PRO A 63 -8.82 -8.05 -1.27
N HIS A 64 -8.09 -8.40 -0.20
CA HIS A 64 -8.24 -9.66 0.52
C HIS A 64 -9.70 -9.92 0.92
N GLY A 65 -10.49 -8.89 1.22
CA GLY A 65 -11.91 -9.04 1.56
C GLY A 65 -12.80 -9.60 0.43
N LEU A 66 -12.36 -9.43 -0.82
CA LEU A 66 -13.03 -9.95 -2.02
C LEU A 66 -12.43 -11.28 -2.49
N ILE A 67 -11.24 -11.63 -2.01
CA ILE A 67 -10.47 -12.79 -2.49
C ILE A 67 -10.42 -13.89 -1.43
N ASP A 68 -9.89 -13.60 -0.24
CA ASP A 68 -9.77 -14.54 0.87
C ASP A 68 -9.73 -13.79 2.21
N ALA A 69 -10.92 -13.38 2.66
CA ALA A 69 -11.08 -12.50 3.80
C ALA A 69 -10.55 -13.14 5.10
N TRP A 70 -9.93 -12.34 5.97
CA TRP A 70 -9.68 -12.77 7.34
C TRP A 70 -10.95 -12.57 8.17
N VAL A 71 -11.53 -13.67 8.61
CA VAL A 71 -12.82 -13.69 9.31
C VAL A 71 -12.67 -14.20 10.74
N TYR A 72 -13.48 -13.67 11.64
CA TYR A 72 -13.57 -14.09 13.03
C TYR A 72 -15.02 -14.27 13.47
N ARG A 73 -15.23 -15.07 14.52
CA ARG A 73 -16.57 -15.42 15.02
C ARG A 73 -17.24 -14.19 15.62
N ALA A 74 -18.44 -13.88 15.16
CA ALA A 74 -19.22 -12.75 15.67
C ALA A 74 -19.74 -12.98 17.10
N ALA A 75 -19.86 -14.24 17.52
CA ALA A 75 -20.38 -14.62 18.84
C ALA A 75 -19.36 -14.48 19.98
N GLN A 76 -18.08 -14.26 19.69
CA GLN A 76 -17.05 -14.01 20.70
C GLN A 76 -17.25 -12.60 21.29
N PRO A 77 -17.52 -12.44 22.61
CA PRO A 77 -17.81 -11.12 23.19
C PRO A 77 -16.68 -10.10 23.06
N ASP A 78 -15.42 -10.55 23.11
CA ASP A 78 -14.26 -9.69 22.86
C ASP A 78 -13.82 -9.80 21.39
N PRO A 79 -14.13 -8.81 20.53
CA PRO A 79 -13.77 -8.87 19.14
C PRO A 79 -12.25 -8.81 18.91
N GLN A 80 -11.48 -8.23 19.83
CA GLN A 80 -10.02 -8.19 19.75
C GLN A 80 -9.42 -9.59 19.96
N VAL A 81 -9.95 -10.35 20.91
CA VAL A 81 -9.59 -11.77 21.06
C VAL A 81 -10.05 -12.55 19.82
N ALA A 82 -11.29 -12.31 19.35
CA ALA A 82 -11.85 -13.03 18.21
C ALA A 82 -10.96 -12.91 16.96
N VAL A 83 -10.49 -11.70 16.62
CA VAL A 83 -9.72 -11.46 15.40
C VAL A 83 -8.34 -12.11 15.44
N GLN A 84 -7.71 -12.21 16.61
CA GLN A 84 -6.41 -12.89 16.78
C GLN A 84 -6.49 -14.39 16.45
N PHE A 85 -7.64 -15.01 16.74
CA PHE A 85 -7.90 -16.42 16.46
C PHE A 85 -8.74 -16.64 15.18
N GLY A 86 -8.89 -15.60 14.37
CA GLY A 86 -9.57 -15.67 13.08
C GLY A 86 -8.92 -16.62 12.09
N ALA A 87 -9.49 -16.70 10.89
CA ALA A 87 -8.99 -17.56 9.83
C ALA A 87 -9.31 -16.98 8.45
N ARG A 88 -8.66 -17.49 7.42
CA ARG A 88 -8.94 -17.15 6.02
C ARG A 88 -10.20 -17.88 5.54
N LEU A 89 -11.17 -17.16 5.00
CA LEU A 89 -12.50 -17.67 4.65
C LEU A 89 -12.46 -18.91 3.76
N PHE A 90 -11.59 -18.90 2.75
CA PHE A 90 -11.48 -19.97 1.76
C PHE A 90 -10.21 -20.83 1.94
N SER A 91 -9.32 -20.44 2.84
CA SER A 91 -8.07 -21.16 3.10
C SER A 91 -8.07 -21.84 4.48
N SER A 92 -9.22 -22.34 4.94
CA SER A 92 -9.36 -23.00 6.24
C SER A 92 -10.05 -24.38 6.16
N PRO A 93 -9.48 -25.35 5.43
CA PRO A 93 -10.10 -26.67 5.23
C PRO A 93 -10.29 -27.48 6.52
N ASP A 94 -9.49 -27.19 7.56
CA ASP A 94 -9.51 -27.94 8.82
C ASP A 94 -10.52 -27.39 9.84
N LEU A 95 -11.16 -26.24 9.56
CA LEU A 95 -12.07 -25.59 10.51
C LEU A 95 -13.52 -25.94 10.16
N PRO A 96 -14.28 -26.68 11.00
CA PRO A 96 -15.59 -27.23 10.63
C PRO A 96 -16.61 -26.23 10.09
N GLU A 97 -16.59 -24.98 10.55
CA GLU A 97 -17.54 -23.94 10.10
C GLU A 97 -17.14 -23.28 8.78
N LEU A 98 -15.86 -23.39 8.40
CA LEU A 98 -15.28 -22.77 7.20
C LEU A 98 -14.86 -23.79 6.15
N SER A 99 -14.68 -25.06 6.52
CA SER A 99 -14.24 -26.14 5.63
C SER A 99 -15.17 -26.33 4.44
N ARG A 100 -16.48 -26.12 4.65
CA ARG A 100 -17.49 -26.12 3.57
C ARG A 100 -17.28 -25.05 2.50
N PHE A 101 -16.55 -23.98 2.83
CA PHE A 101 -16.21 -22.91 1.89
C PHE A 101 -14.79 -23.07 1.33
N ALA A 102 -13.96 -23.96 1.91
CA ALA A 102 -12.55 -24.04 1.56
C ALA A 102 -12.34 -24.32 0.06
N ILE A 103 -11.40 -23.58 -0.52
CA ILE A 103 -10.93 -23.76 -1.89
C ILE A 103 -9.57 -24.46 -1.85
N ALA A 104 -8.66 -24.03 -0.96
CA ALA A 104 -7.41 -24.73 -0.69
C ALA A 104 -7.70 -26.07 0.01
N THR A 105 -7.05 -27.13 -0.45
CA THR A 105 -7.16 -28.47 0.15
C THR A 105 -6.23 -28.62 1.34
N ALA A 106 -6.47 -29.64 2.17
CA ALA A 106 -5.70 -29.87 3.40
C ALA A 106 -4.20 -30.08 3.14
N ASP A 107 -3.84 -30.72 2.02
CA ASP A 107 -2.46 -30.95 1.59
C ASP A 107 -1.77 -29.69 1.04
N GLN A 108 -2.52 -28.66 0.64
CA GLN A 108 -1.94 -27.37 0.19
C GLN A 108 -1.58 -26.42 1.35
N ILE A 109 -1.99 -26.74 2.58
CA ILE A 109 -1.75 -25.90 3.77
C ILE A 109 -0.39 -26.16 4.42
N ASP A 110 0.40 -25.11 4.62
CA ASP A 110 1.60 -25.13 5.46
C ASP A 110 1.25 -24.89 6.93
N ARG A 111 1.11 -25.98 7.69
CA ARG A 111 0.81 -25.92 9.12
C ARG A 111 2.01 -25.56 9.99
N ALA A 112 3.21 -25.42 9.42
CA ALA A 112 4.38 -24.97 10.17
C ALA A 112 4.37 -23.45 10.42
N VAL A 113 3.48 -22.70 9.76
CA VAL A 113 3.32 -21.25 9.95
C VAL A 113 1.97 -20.90 10.56
N PRO A 114 1.85 -19.72 11.20
CA PRO A 114 0.55 -19.22 11.65
C PRO A 114 -0.44 -19.06 10.48
N ARG A 115 -1.74 -19.22 10.76
CA ARG A 115 -2.83 -19.12 9.77
C ARG A 115 -2.87 -17.81 8.97
N TYR A 116 -2.28 -16.75 9.49
CA TYR A 116 -2.23 -15.45 8.83
C TYR A 116 -0.98 -15.23 7.98
N ALA A 117 -0.02 -16.15 8.00
CA ALA A 117 1.23 -16.03 7.26
C ALA A 117 0.99 -16.12 5.74
N ASP A 118 1.80 -15.41 4.95
CA ASP A 118 1.62 -15.32 3.50
C ASP A 118 1.70 -16.70 2.81
N ARG A 119 2.56 -17.58 3.33
CA ARG A 119 2.79 -18.95 2.85
C ARG A 119 1.85 -20.01 3.44
N TRP A 120 0.79 -19.60 4.16
CA TRP A 120 -0.19 -20.54 4.74
C TRP A 120 -0.79 -21.48 3.69
N VAL A 121 -1.05 -20.97 2.47
CA VAL A 121 -1.32 -21.77 1.27
C VAL A 121 -0.05 -21.83 0.45
N ARG A 122 0.40 -23.03 0.08
CA ARG A 122 1.67 -23.26 -0.63
C ARG A 122 1.54 -23.14 -2.15
N GLU A 123 0.44 -23.66 -2.69
CA GLU A 123 0.18 -23.71 -4.12
C GLU A 123 -1.31 -23.81 -4.40
N LEU A 124 -1.70 -23.46 -5.62
CA LEU A 124 -3.07 -23.49 -6.13
C LEU A 124 -3.05 -23.80 -7.62
N SER A 125 -4.00 -24.64 -8.06
CA SER A 125 -4.33 -24.80 -9.48
C SER A 125 -5.02 -23.56 -10.04
N ASP A 126 -5.01 -23.39 -11.36
CA ASP A 126 -5.67 -22.26 -12.02
C ASP A 126 -7.20 -22.25 -11.81
N GLU A 127 -7.82 -23.42 -11.70
CA GLU A 127 -9.24 -23.55 -11.35
C GLU A 127 -9.50 -23.00 -9.94
N GLN A 128 -8.66 -23.35 -8.97
CA GLN A 128 -8.78 -22.81 -7.62
C GLN A 128 -8.59 -21.30 -7.60
N VAL A 129 -7.59 -20.77 -8.32
CA VAL A 129 -7.40 -19.31 -8.46
C VAL A 129 -8.65 -18.65 -9.02
N GLY A 130 -9.29 -19.24 -10.03
CA GLY A 130 -10.57 -18.75 -10.57
C GLY A 130 -11.69 -18.72 -9.53
N ARG A 131 -11.76 -19.72 -8.64
CA ARG A 131 -12.74 -19.75 -7.53
C ARG A 131 -12.48 -18.67 -6.48
N TYR A 132 -11.21 -18.39 -6.15
CA TYR A 132 -10.84 -17.27 -5.27
C TYR A 132 -11.17 -15.91 -5.90
N ALA A 133 -11.12 -15.82 -7.24
CA ALA A 133 -11.28 -14.56 -7.94
C ALA A 133 -12.73 -14.11 -8.14
N VAL A 134 -13.76 -14.91 -7.84
CA VAL A 134 -15.15 -14.66 -8.27
C VAL A 134 -15.67 -13.24 -7.98
N LEU A 135 -15.48 -12.71 -6.77
CA LEU A 135 -15.91 -11.33 -6.46
C LEU A 135 -14.94 -10.28 -7.04
N PHE A 136 -13.66 -10.60 -7.14
CA PHE A 136 -12.66 -9.68 -7.67
C PHE A 136 -12.80 -9.51 -9.19
N GLU A 137 -13.10 -10.58 -9.92
CA GLU A 137 -13.46 -10.55 -11.35
C GLU A 137 -14.67 -9.65 -11.58
N ALA A 138 -15.64 -9.60 -10.67
CA ALA A 138 -16.76 -8.66 -10.76
C ALA A 138 -16.32 -7.18 -10.71
N VAL A 139 -15.20 -6.87 -10.03
CA VAL A 139 -14.59 -5.53 -10.03
C VAL A 139 -13.91 -5.25 -11.36
N VAL A 140 -13.10 -6.19 -11.84
CA VAL A 140 -12.36 -6.08 -13.11
C VAL A 140 -13.33 -5.99 -14.30
N ASP A 141 -14.36 -6.82 -14.34
CA ASP A 141 -15.43 -6.80 -15.34
C ASP A 141 -16.15 -5.45 -15.34
N ALA A 142 -16.45 -4.91 -14.16
CA ALA A 142 -17.12 -3.61 -14.04
C ALA A 142 -16.25 -2.49 -14.60
N ALA A 143 -14.94 -2.49 -14.31
CA ALA A 143 -13.97 -1.55 -14.87
C ALA A 143 -13.94 -1.62 -16.40
N ARG A 144 -13.77 -2.82 -16.96
CA ARG A 144 -13.76 -3.06 -18.41
C ARG A 144 -15.07 -2.63 -19.08
N ALA A 145 -16.21 -2.93 -18.48
CA ALA A 145 -17.53 -2.55 -18.99
C ALA A 145 -17.74 -1.02 -19.02
N HIS A 146 -17.00 -0.26 -18.21
CA HIS A 146 -17.00 1.21 -18.22
C HIS A 146 -15.80 1.79 -19.00
N GLY A 147 -15.12 0.97 -19.82
CA GLY A 147 -14.02 1.41 -20.67
C GLY A 147 -12.74 1.76 -19.91
N ARG A 148 -12.57 1.23 -18.69
CA ARG A 148 -11.36 1.43 -17.88
C ARG A 148 -10.34 0.33 -18.10
N ASP A 149 -9.06 0.71 -18.05
CA ASP A 149 -7.96 -0.24 -18.07
C ASP A 149 -7.81 -0.87 -16.67
N VAL A 150 -7.29 -2.09 -16.62
CA VAL A 150 -6.99 -2.79 -15.37
C VAL A 150 -5.93 -2.02 -14.57
N ASP A 151 -4.99 -1.34 -15.23
CA ASP A 151 -3.97 -0.50 -14.59
C ASP A 151 -4.55 0.72 -13.83
N GLU A 152 -5.84 1.05 -14.05
CA GLU A 152 -6.57 2.08 -13.29
C GLU A 152 -7.18 1.54 -11.97
N LEU A 153 -6.95 0.25 -11.67
CA LEU A 153 -7.30 -0.38 -10.40
C LEU A 153 -6.09 -0.44 -9.46
N LEU A 154 -6.25 0.15 -8.28
CA LEU A 154 -5.20 0.24 -7.26
C LEU A 154 -5.52 -0.71 -6.11
N CYS A 155 -4.75 -1.78 -5.97
CA CYS A 155 -4.98 -2.78 -4.93
C CYS A 155 -4.16 -2.47 -3.67
N GLU A 156 -4.84 -2.11 -2.58
CA GLU A 156 -4.18 -1.83 -1.32
C GLU A 156 -3.79 -3.12 -0.58
N VAL A 157 -2.79 -3.81 -1.12
CA VAL A 157 -2.08 -4.88 -0.42
C VAL A 157 -0.84 -4.28 0.21
N LEU A 158 -0.83 -4.17 1.54
CA LEU A 158 0.26 -3.56 2.31
C LEU A 158 1.44 -4.51 2.52
N SER A 159 1.71 -5.00 3.73
CA SER A 159 2.86 -5.89 4.01
C SER A 159 2.56 -7.38 3.83
N THR A 160 1.32 -7.79 4.07
CA THR A 160 0.89 -9.20 4.09
C THR A 160 0.13 -9.50 2.81
N GLN A 161 0.68 -10.35 1.95
CA GLN A 161 0.07 -10.80 0.72
C GLN A 161 0.01 -12.34 0.70
N PRO A 162 -1.07 -12.93 1.24
CA PRO A 162 -1.27 -14.36 1.17
C PRO A 162 -1.29 -14.86 -0.26
N TYR A 163 -0.76 -16.06 -0.47
CA TYR A 163 -0.61 -16.66 -1.80
C TYR A 163 -1.90 -16.63 -2.66
N PRO A 164 -3.12 -16.88 -2.16
CA PRO A 164 -4.33 -16.75 -2.98
C PRO A 164 -4.55 -15.31 -3.51
N VAL A 165 -4.26 -14.30 -2.68
CA VAL A 165 -4.37 -12.88 -3.08
C VAL A 165 -3.31 -12.52 -4.11
N GLU A 166 -2.08 -12.99 -3.91
CA GLU A 166 -1.01 -12.84 -4.90
C GLU A 166 -1.42 -13.39 -6.27
N ARG A 167 -1.91 -14.65 -6.30
CA ARG A 167 -2.28 -15.32 -7.55
C ARG A 167 -3.44 -14.66 -8.28
N VAL A 168 -4.45 -14.17 -7.55
CA VAL A 168 -5.58 -13.45 -8.16
C VAL A 168 -5.14 -12.10 -8.73
N LEU A 169 -4.31 -11.33 -8.02
CA LEU A 169 -3.81 -10.05 -8.56
C LEU A 169 -2.88 -10.25 -9.76
N ALA A 170 -1.99 -11.24 -9.70
CA ALA A 170 -1.06 -11.57 -10.78
C ALA A 170 -1.78 -11.98 -12.07
N ARG A 171 -2.92 -12.68 -11.97
CA ARG A 171 -3.79 -13.02 -13.12
C ARG A 171 -4.25 -11.79 -13.92
N HIS A 172 -4.33 -10.64 -13.26
CA HIS A 172 -4.75 -9.37 -13.86
C HIS A 172 -3.60 -8.39 -14.09
N GLY A 173 -2.35 -8.78 -13.83
CA GLY A 173 -1.20 -7.88 -13.94
C GLY A 173 -1.17 -6.78 -12.87
N LEU A 174 -1.93 -6.93 -11.78
CA LEU A 174 -2.06 -5.92 -10.73
C LEU A 174 -0.99 -6.08 -9.65
N GLY A 175 -0.41 -4.96 -9.23
CA GLY A 175 0.57 -4.91 -8.14
C GLY A 175 -0.03 -4.58 -6.78
N ARG A 176 0.86 -4.29 -5.83
CA ARG A 176 0.55 -3.97 -4.43
C ARG A 176 1.02 -2.57 -4.05
N PHE A 177 0.72 -2.15 -2.83
CA PHE A 177 1.17 -0.87 -2.28
C PHE A 177 2.53 -1.03 -1.58
N ARG A 178 3.46 -0.12 -1.88
CA ARG A 178 4.83 -0.10 -1.35
C ARG A 178 5.04 1.18 -0.54
N VAL A 179 4.80 1.11 0.77
CA VAL A 179 4.88 2.23 1.72
C VAL A 179 6.31 2.34 2.28
N THR A 180 7.20 3.04 1.58
CA THR A 180 8.66 2.99 1.78
C THR A 180 9.14 3.54 3.11
N GLN A 181 8.33 4.29 3.84
CA GLN A 181 8.68 4.75 5.19
C GLN A 181 8.51 3.67 6.27
N LYS A 182 7.81 2.57 5.95
CA LYS A 182 7.66 1.39 6.83
C LYS A 182 8.76 0.34 6.61
N VAL A 183 9.80 0.67 5.85
CA VAL A 183 10.89 -0.25 5.48
C VAL A 183 11.63 -0.79 6.71
N VAL A 184 11.96 -2.08 6.64
CA VAL A 184 12.81 -2.80 7.61
C VAL A 184 14.18 -3.02 6.95
N LEU A 185 15.15 -2.16 7.27
CA LEU A 185 16.40 -2.04 6.48
C LEU A 185 17.38 -3.22 6.64
N ASP A 186 17.32 -3.94 7.76
CA ASP A 186 18.10 -5.15 8.05
C ASP A 186 17.56 -6.39 7.34
N ASN A 187 16.39 -6.31 6.72
CA ASN A 187 15.84 -7.36 5.86
C ASN A 187 15.94 -6.95 4.38
N PRO A 188 16.91 -7.49 3.61
CA PRO A 188 17.03 -7.24 2.17
C PRO A 188 15.79 -7.65 1.35
N ALA A 189 14.98 -8.59 1.83
CA ALA A 189 13.75 -9.02 1.18
C ALA A 189 12.52 -8.21 1.63
N ASP A 190 12.71 -7.14 2.42
CA ASP A 190 11.58 -6.34 2.90
C ASP A 190 10.80 -5.72 1.73
N VAL A 191 9.49 -5.92 1.77
CA VAL A 191 8.55 -5.49 0.74
C VAL A 191 8.56 -3.97 0.50
N TYR A 192 8.96 -3.16 1.48
CA TYR A 192 8.95 -1.70 1.36
C TYR A 192 10.30 -1.10 0.95
N ARG A 193 11.31 -1.93 0.67
CA ARG A 193 12.51 -1.49 -0.06
C ARG A 193 12.13 -1.20 -1.51
N SER A 194 12.51 -0.04 -2.01
CA SER A 194 12.10 0.40 -3.35
C SER A 194 12.64 -0.49 -4.45
N GLU A 195 13.84 -1.06 -4.28
CA GLU A 195 14.41 -2.02 -5.22
C GLU A 195 13.62 -3.33 -5.36
N ASN A 196 12.78 -3.67 -4.37
CA ASN A 196 11.95 -4.88 -4.37
C ASN A 196 10.54 -4.65 -4.93
N ALA A 197 10.23 -3.45 -5.41
CA ALA A 197 8.98 -3.20 -6.10
C ALA A 197 8.95 -3.93 -7.46
N ALA A 198 7.76 -4.14 -8.00
CA ALA A 198 7.52 -4.57 -9.37
C ALA A 198 6.94 -3.41 -10.20
N PRO A 199 7.03 -3.45 -11.55
CA PRO A 199 6.43 -2.43 -12.41
C PRO A 199 4.96 -2.10 -12.11
N ALA A 200 4.15 -3.12 -11.82
CA ALA A 200 2.73 -2.99 -11.52
C ALA A 200 2.42 -2.41 -10.13
N ASP A 201 3.43 -2.27 -9.25
CA ASP A 201 3.22 -1.76 -7.90
C ASP A 201 2.97 -0.25 -7.87
N TRP A 202 2.26 0.17 -6.82
CA TRP A 202 2.10 1.57 -6.46
C TRP A 202 3.03 1.89 -5.29
N ILE A 203 3.98 2.80 -5.51
CA ILE A 203 4.99 3.17 -4.52
C ILE A 203 4.70 4.55 -3.90
N MET A 204 4.88 4.67 -2.60
CA MET A 204 4.57 5.88 -1.83
C MET A 204 5.45 5.95 -0.58
N ALA A 205 5.73 7.17 -0.09
CA ALA A 205 6.42 7.32 1.19
C ALA A 205 5.51 6.90 2.35
N GLY A 206 4.34 7.53 2.44
CA GLY A 206 3.28 7.27 3.41
C GLY A 206 1.91 7.15 2.76
N THR A 207 0.90 6.96 3.61
CA THR A 207 -0.53 6.90 3.27
C THR A 207 -1.32 7.78 4.24
N HIS A 208 -2.63 7.85 4.04
CA HIS A 208 -3.56 8.51 4.97
C HIS A 208 -3.53 7.90 6.39
N ASP A 209 -3.14 6.64 6.53
CA ASP A 209 -3.04 5.88 7.79
C ASP A 209 -1.67 5.94 8.47
N THR A 210 -0.78 6.79 7.97
CA THR A 210 0.55 6.95 8.52
C THR A 210 0.83 8.39 8.85
N GLU A 211 1.77 8.62 9.76
CA GLU A 211 2.29 9.97 9.97
C GLU A 211 2.98 10.49 8.70
N PRO A 212 2.94 11.81 8.46
CA PRO A 212 3.66 12.42 7.35
C PRO A 212 5.16 12.12 7.44
N VAL A 213 5.80 11.98 6.28
CA VAL A 213 7.23 11.66 6.13
C VAL A 213 8.14 12.62 6.91
N TRP A 214 7.70 13.86 7.11
CA TRP A 214 8.39 14.87 7.92
C TRP A 214 8.59 14.43 9.37
N ARG A 215 7.52 13.96 10.03
CA ARG A 215 7.59 13.44 11.41
C ARG A 215 8.41 12.15 11.47
N VAL A 216 8.30 11.32 10.43
CA VAL A 216 9.05 10.07 10.34
C VAL A 216 10.56 10.36 10.25
N ALA A 217 10.97 11.31 9.42
CA ALA A 217 12.36 11.74 9.31
C ALA A 217 12.90 12.37 10.60
N GLU A 218 12.11 13.22 11.27
CA GLU A 218 12.43 13.78 12.59
C GLU A 218 12.66 12.66 13.62
N ARG A 219 11.82 11.62 13.62
CA ARG A 219 12.01 10.44 14.50
C ARG A 219 13.25 9.63 14.17
N TRP A 220 13.60 9.46 12.90
CA TRP A 220 14.83 8.74 12.55
C TRP A 220 16.06 9.44 13.12
N ILE A 221 16.07 10.78 13.12
CA ILE A 221 17.13 11.56 13.76
C ILE A 221 17.09 11.35 15.28
N ALA A 222 15.92 11.57 15.91
CA ALA A 222 15.78 11.47 17.37
C ALA A 222 16.12 10.07 17.93
N SER A 223 15.86 9.01 17.15
CA SER A 223 16.17 7.63 17.52
C SER A 223 17.58 7.16 17.10
N GLY A 224 18.36 7.99 16.42
CA GLY A 224 19.70 7.62 15.93
C GLY A 224 19.71 6.68 14.71
N THR A 225 18.57 6.44 14.07
CA THR A 225 18.45 5.55 12.90
C THR A 225 18.60 6.26 11.55
N ALA A 226 18.67 7.60 11.54
CA ALA A 226 18.83 8.43 10.35
C ALA A 226 20.04 8.04 9.48
N GLY A 227 21.16 7.65 10.09
CA GLY A 227 22.36 7.21 9.37
C GLY A 227 22.12 5.98 8.49
N ALA A 228 21.38 5.00 9.00
CA ALA A 228 21.03 3.80 8.24
C ALA A 228 20.09 4.11 7.06
N HIS A 229 19.09 4.98 7.28
CA HIS A 229 18.20 5.44 6.22
C HIS A 229 18.93 6.25 5.15
N ALA A 230 19.83 7.16 5.54
CA ALA A 230 20.66 7.92 4.60
C ALA A 230 21.63 7.01 3.84
N ALA A 231 22.21 6.00 4.49
CA ALA A 231 23.09 5.02 3.85
C ALA A 231 22.38 4.24 2.76
N TYR A 232 21.18 3.73 3.06
CA TYR A 232 20.31 3.07 2.11
C TYR A 232 19.92 4.00 0.95
N LEU A 233 19.49 5.23 1.24
CA LEU A 233 19.10 6.19 0.21
C LEU A 233 20.26 6.60 -0.70
N ALA A 234 21.48 6.71 -0.16
CA ALA A 234 22.67 6.99 -0.96
C ALA A 234 22.96 5.88 -1.98
N GLN A 235 22.71 4.61 -1.64
CA GLN A 235 22.84 3.51 -2.61
C GLN A 235 21.84 3.65 -3.76
N ARG A 236 20.64 4.19 -3.48
CA ARG A 236 19.57 4.37 -4.46
C ARG A 236 19.72 5.64 -5.29
N LEU A 237 20.24 6.73 -4.71
CA LEU A 237 20.17 8.08 -5.29
C LEU A 237 21.52 8.67 -5.73
N VAL A 238 22.64 8.11 -5.27
CA VAL A 238 23.98 8.63 -5.55
C VAL A 238 24.77 7.62 -6.38
N PRO A 239 24.90 7.85 -7.72
CA PRO A 239 25.66 6.97 -8.59
C PRO A 239 27.15 6.86 -8.24
N GLY A 240 27.77 7.99 -7.87
CA GLY A 240 29.20 8.07 -7.58
C GLY A 240 29.52 7.58 -6.17
N GLU A 241 30.25 6.46 -6.05
CA GLU A 241 30.58 5.88 -4.73
C GLU A 241 31.36 6.84 -3.83
N ARG A 242 32.25 7.64 -4.42
CA ARG A 242 33.07 8.63 -3.70
C ARG A 242 32.24 9.75 -3.07
N ASP A 243 31.05 10.03 -3.62
CA ASP A 243 30.17 11.09 -3.14
C ASP A 243 29.20 10.61 -2.04
N ARG A 244 29.02 9.28 -1.90
CA ARG A 244 28.04 8.68 -0.99
C ARG A 244 28.29 9.06 0.46
N ALA A 245 29.52 8.94 0.95
CA ALA A 245 29.83 9.19 2.37
C ALA A 245 29.48 10.63 2.79
N ARG A 246 29.86 11.62 1.98
CA ARG A 246 29.51 13.03 2.24
C ARG A 246 28.00 13.25 2.19
N TRP A 247 27.35 12.74 1.15
CA TRP A 247 25.90 12.87 1.00
C TRP A 247 25.14 12.24 2.17
N GLN A 248 25.58 11.07 2.63
CA GLN A 248 25.01 10.37 3.79
C GLN A 248 25.06 11.23 5.04
N THR A 249 26.22 11.81 5.36
CA THR A 249 26.38 12.72 6.50
C THR A 249 25.44 13.92 6.40
N ASP A 250 25.41 14.59 5.24
CA ASP A 250 24.59 15.77 5.02
C ASP A 250 23.08 15.48 5.13
N VAL A 251 22.64 14.31 4.64
CA VAL A 251 21.23 13.92 4.67
C VAL A 251 20.81 13.41 6.04
N ALA A 252 21.64 12.60 6.71
CA ALA A 252 21.34 12.07 8.03
C ALA A 252 21.19 13.17 9.11
N ALA A 253 21.82 14.33 8.90
CA ALA A 253 21.77 15.46 9.83
C ALA A 253 20.51 16.34 9.71
N ASP A 254 19.69 16.17 8.67
CA ASP A 254 18.57 17.09 8.36
C ASP A 254 17.30 16.33 7.92
N ALA A 255 16.24 16.43 8.73
CA ALA A 255 14.97 15.75 8.47
C ALA A 255 14.34 16.19 7.13
N HIS A 256 14.52 17.45 6.72
CA HIS A 256 13.99 17.94 5.44
C HIS A 256 14.70 17.29 4.25
N ARG A 257 16.02 17.05 4.38
CA ARG A 257 16.80 16.35 3.36
C ARG A 257 16.43 14.86 3.30
N LEU A 258 16.25 14.21 4.44
CA LEU A 258 15.75 12.83 4.52
C LEU A 258 14.39 12.67 3.85
N ALA A 259 13.43 13.53 4.18
CA ALA A 259 12.09 13.51 3.58
C ALA A 259 12.15 13.74 2.06
N SER A 260 12.97 14.70 1.61
CA SER A 260 13.16 14.98 0.17
C SER A 260 13.82 13.80 -0.57
N ALA A 261 14.80 13.14 0.05
CA ALA A 261 15.44 11.94 -0.49
C ALA A 261 14.46 10.76 -0.55
N LYS A 262 13.60 10.60 0.47
CA LYS A 262 12.53 9.60 0.44
C LYS A 262 11.55 9.79 -0.72
N LEU A 263 11.22 11.04 -1.07
CA LEU A 263 10.42 11.30 -2.27
C LEU A 263 11.18 10.93 -3.55
N ALA A 264 12.45 11.33 -3.67
CA ALA A 264 13.26 11.03 -4.85
C ALA A 264 13.41 9.52 -5.10
N GLU A 265 13.54 8.73 -4.03
CA GLU A 265 13.60 7.26 -4.09
C GLU A 265 12.42 6.66 -4.88
N LEU A 266 11.21 7.21 -4.72
CA LEU A 266 10.00 6.69 -5.36
C LEU A 266 10.08 6.71 -6.90
N PHE A 267 10.89 7.62 -7.47
CA PHE A 267 11.00 7.83 -8.92
C PHE A 267 12.19 7.11 -9.57
N VAL A 268 13.00 6.37 -8.80
CA VAL A 268 14.16 5.63 -9.34
C VAL A 268 13.70 4.39 -10.13
N GLY A 269 12.59 3.78 -9.73
CA GLY A 269 12.06 2.52 -10.25
C GLY A 269 12.29 1.34 -9.29
N PRO A 270 11.71 0.17 -9.58
CA PRO A 270 11.07 -0.21 -10.84
C PRO A 270 9.55 0.07 -10.93
N ALA A 271 8.88 0.45 -9.84
CA ALA A 271 7.44 0.75 -9.87
C ALA A 271 7.11 1.86 -10.90
N HIS A 272 6.06 1.65 -11.70
CA HIS A 272 5.62 2.63 -12.70
C HIS A 272 4.68 3.68 -12.10
N ASN A 273 4.06 3.38 -10.96
CA ASN A 273 3.05 4.24 -10.35
C ASN A 273 3.54 4.80 -9.01
N VAL A 274 3.54 6.13 -8.88
CA VAL A 274 3.93 6.84 -7.65
C VAL A 274 2.72 7.58 -7.09
N MET A 275 2.39 7.34 -5.81
CA MET A 275 1.39 8.11 -5.08
C MET A 275 2.05 8.97 -4.01
N VAL A 276 1.66 10.24 -3.94
CA VAL A 276 2.15 11.19 -2.93
C VAL A 276 0.97 11.75 -2.15
N PHE A 277 0.97 11.53 -0.85
CA PHE A 277 -0.10 12.01 0.01
C PHE A 277 0.03 13.52 0.27
N PHE A 278 -1.09 14.23 0.39
CA PHE A 278 -1.09 15.69 0.37
C PHE A 278 -0.33 16.30 1.56
N THR A 279 -0.37 15.67 2.74
CA THR A 279 0.35 16.18 3.91
C THR A 279 1.86 16.14 3.70
N ASP A 280 2.35 15.07 3.07
CA ASP A 280 3.75 14.95 2.66
C ASP A 280 4.09 16.04 1.64
N LEU A 281 3.31 16.14 0.56
CA LEU A 281 3.55 17.11 -0.51
C LEU A 281 3.62 18.55 0.01
N LEU A 282 2.65 18.95 0.84
CA LEU A 282 2.46 20.32 1.28
C LEU A 282 3.33 20.72 2.48
N GLY A 283 4.16 19.82 3.01
CA GLY A 283 4.97 20.15 4.20
C GLY A 283 4.19 20.11 5.51
N MET A 284 2.99 19.52 5.53
CA MET A 284 2.12 19.48 6.70
C MET A 284 2.62 18.43 7.70
N ARG A 285 2.44 18.74 8.99
CA ARG A 285 2.77 17.82 10.09
C ARG A 285 1.55 17.13 10.65
N ASP A 286 0.35 17.42 10.18
CA ASP A 286 -0.88 16.83 10.71
C ASP A 286 -0.99 15.35 10.34
N VAL A 287 -1.36 14.52 11.32
CA VAL A 287 -1.63 13.09 11.11
C VAL A 287 -3.08 12.97 10.68
N TYR A 288 -3.31 12.43 9.49
CA TYR A 288 -4.66 12.40 8.91
C TYR A 288 -5.56 11.37 9.57
N ASN A 289 -5.05 10.15 9.79
CA ASN A 289 -5.73 9.12 10.55
C ASN A 289 -4.72 8.34 11.40
N ARG A 290 -5.14 7.97 12.61
CA ARG A 290 -4.46 6.99 13.46
C ARG A 290 -5.29 5.71 13.45
N PRO A 291 -4.83 4.65 12.75
CA PRO A 291 -5.52 3.38 12.71
C PRO A 291 -5.73 2.80 14.11
N GLY A 292 -6.92 2.20 14.34
CA GLY A 292 -7.25 1.55 15.61
C GLY A 292 -7.66 2.50 16.74
N THR A 293 -7.82 3.80 16.49
CA THR A 293 -8.31 4.76 17.49
C THR A 293 -9.63 5.40 17.05
N VAL A 294 -10.50 5.71 18.00
CA VAL A 294 -11.68 6.56 17.79
C VAL A 294 -11.39 7.91 18.44
N ALA A 295 -11.18 8.93 17.62
CA ALA A 295 -10.78 10.26 18.08
C ALA A 295 -11.32 11.31 17.08
N GLU A 296 -11.70 12.50 17.58
CA GLU A 296 -12.25 13.58 16.74
C GLU A 296 -11.22 14.13 15.75
N GLU A 297 -9.93 14.00 16.05
CA GLU A 297 -8.84 14.46 15.21
C GLU A 297 -8.65 13.59 13.97
N ASN A 298 -9.09 12.32 14.02
CA ASN A 298 -9.04 11.45 12.85
C ASN A 298 -9.93 12.01 11.73
N TRP A 299 -9.43 12.01 10.50
CA TRP A 299 -10.12 12.52 9.31
C TRP A 299 -10.42 14.03 9.34
N SER A 300 -9.81 14.77 10.26
CA SER A 300 -10.03 16.22 10.44
C SER A 300 -9.07 17.14 9.66
N PRO A 301 -7.81 16.78 9.34
CA PRO A 301 -6.92 17.73 8.65
C PRO A 301 -7.45 18.12 7.26
N ARG A 302 -7.30 19.40 6.90
CA ARG A 302 -7.78 19.98 5.64
C ARG A 302 -6.67 20.70 4.92
N ILE A 303 -6.75 20.72 3.60
CA ILE A 303 -5.89 21.55 2.76
C ILE A 303 -6.31 23.01 2.99
N PRO A 304 -5.40 23.91 3.40
CA PRO A 304 -5.74 25.30 3.62
C PRO A 304 -6.07 26.00 2.29
N PRO A 305 -6.99 26.99 2.26
CA PRO A 305 -7.44 27.62 1.01
C PRO A 305 -6.30 28.36 0.27
N ASP A 306 -5.27 28.80 0.99
CA ASP A 306 -4.06 29.44 0.45
C ASP A 306 -2.91 28.45 0.19
N PHE A 307 -3.19 27.14 0.07
CA PHE A 307 -2.17 26.09 -0.06
C PHE A 307 -1.18 26.34 -1.20
N ALA A 308 -1.61 26.88 -2.33
CA ALA A 308 -0.72 27.10 -3.48
C ALA A 308 0.43 28.07 -3.14
N THR A 309 0.10 29.19 -2.49
CA THR A 309 1.08 30.18 -2.04
C THR A 309 1.96 29.63 -0.93
N ARG A 310 1.38 28.89 0.03
CA ARG A 310 2.13 28.23 1.12
C ARG A 310 3.10 27.19 0.58
N TYR A 311 2.64 26.36 -0.36
CA TYR A 311 3.43 25.33 -1.00
C TYR A 311 4.63 25.94 -1.72
N GLU A 312 4.44 26.95 -2.57
CA GLU A 312 5.56 27.56 -3.30
C GLU A 312 6.60 28.21 -2.36
N ARG A 313 6.16 28.83 -1.25
CA ARG A 313 7.06 29.38 -0.23
C ARG A 313 7.82 28.28 0.52
N ALA A 314 7.12 27.24 0.97
CA ALA A 314 7.71 26.13 1.69
C ALA A 314 8.67 25.32 0.82
N ARG A 315 8.30 25.08 -0.44
CA ARG A 315 9.12 24.35 -1.43
C ARG A 315 10.46 25.05 -1.67
N ARG A 316 10.47 26.38 -1.84
CA ARG A 316 11.70 27.17 -2.02
C ARG A 316 12.66 27.07 -0.82
N THR A 317 12.13 26.85 0.37
CA THR A 317 12.91 26.71 1.62
C THR A 317 13.14 25.26 2.03
N GLY A 318 12.78 24.27 1.18
CA GLY A 318 12.93 22.84 1.48
C GLY A 318 11.95 22.30 2.54
N ARG A 319 10.92 23.07 2.90
CA ARG A 319 9.91 22.71 3.91
C ARG A 319 8.66 22.06 3.34
N ALA A 320 8.58 21.94 2.02
CA ALA A 320 7.57 21.14 1.30
C ALA A 320 8.29 20.31 0.23
N LEU A 321 7.70 19.18 -0.17
CA LEU A 321 8.32 18.31 -1.14
C LEU A 321 8.28 18.92 -2.55
N ASP A 322 9.40 18.86 -3.27
CA ASP A 322 9.50 19.31 -4.66
C ASP A 322 9.58 18.11 -5.60
N LEU A 323 8.46 17.80 -6.26
CA LEU A 323 8.38 16.71 -7.25
C LEU A 323 9.40 16.88 -8.37
N ARG A 324 9.61 18.12 -8.85
CA ARG A 324 10.54 18.39 -9.95
C ARG A 324 11.97 18.03 -9.56
N ARG A 325 12.36 18.43 -8.35
CA ARG A 325 13.69 18.14 -7.79
C ARG A 325 13.86 16.65 -7.54
N ALA A 326 12.85 16.00 -6.98
CA ALA A 326 12.85 14.56 -6.74
C ALA A 326 13.03 13.75 -8.03
N ILE A 327 12.27 14.10 -9.08
CA ILE A 327 12.40 13.46 -10.41
C ILE A 327 13.79 13.71 -10.99
N ALA A 328 14.31 14.95 -10.94
CA ALA A 328 15.65 15.25 -11.45
C ALA A 328 16.75 14.42 -10.75
N ILE A 329 16.67 14.28 -9.41
CA ILE A 329 17.58 13.42 -8.64
C ILE A 329 17.46 11.96 -9.11
N ALA A 330 16.23 11.45 -9.23
CA ALA A 330 15.99 10.07 -9.66
C ALA A 330 16.48 9.79 -11.09
N MET A 331 16.28 10.72 -12.02
CA MET A 331 16.78 10.61 -13.40
C MET A 331 18.30 10.48 -13.43
N ARG A 332 19.03 11.23 -12.60
CA ARG A 332 20.49 11.10 -12.45
C ARG A 332 20.86 9.77 -11.80
N ALA A 333 20.10 9.34 -10.80
CA ALA A 333 20.30 8.07 -10.10
C ALA A 333 20.16 6.84 -11.02
N ARG A 334 19.32 6.91 -12.06
CA ARG A 334 19.17 5.88 -13.10
C ARG A 334 20.38 5.72 -14.02
N GLY A 335 21.40 6.57 -13.89
CA GLY A 335 22.67 6.45 -14.60
C GLY A 335 22.90 7.53 -15.67
N ALA A 336 24.15 7.67 -16.08
CA ALA A 336 24.59 8.72 -16.99
C ALA A 336 23.94 8.64 -18.38
N GLU A 337 23.69 7.42 -18.88
CA GLU A 337 23.02 7.20 -20.16
C GLU A 337 21.58 7.71 -20.12
N PHE A 338 20.80 7.30 -19.12
CA PHE A 338 19.42 7.75 -18.94
C PHE A 338 19.34 9.28 -18.79
N ALA A 339 20.23 9.86 -17.96
CA ALA A 339 20.30 11.30 -17.76
C ALA A 339 20.67 12.06 -19.04
N SER A 340 21.59 11.53 -19.85
CA SER A 340 22.00 12.14 -21.12
C SER A 340 20.89 12.08 -22.17
N ALA A 341 20.22 10.93 -22.30
CA ALA A 341 19.08 10.74 -23.22
C ALA A 341 17.92 11.71 -22.92
N HIS A 342 17.77 12.13 -21.66
CA HIS A 342 16.70 13.02 -21.21
C HIS A 342 17.19 14.42 -20.78
N ARG A 343 18.36 14.85 -21.27
CA ARG A 343 19.02 16.11 -20.85
C ARG A 343 18.12 17.34 -20.91
N ALA A 344 17.30 17.47 -21.95
CA ALA A 344 16.40 18.61 -22.11
C ALA A 344 15.31 18.66 -21.02
N LEU A 345 14.73 17.52 -20.65
CA LEU A 345 13.77 17.43 -19.57
C LEU A 345 14.45 17.70 -18.22
N LEU A 346 15.61 17.09 -17.99
CA LEU A 346 16.39 17.26 -16.76
C LEU A 346 16.74 18.74 -16.52
N GLY A 347 17.18 19.46 -17.56
CA GLY A 347 17.45 20.89 -17.46
C GLY A 347 16.23 21.73 -17.07
N LYS A 348 15.05 21.45 -17.65
CA LYS A 348 13.79 22.13 -17.31
C LYS A 348 13.35 21.86 -15.87
N LEU A 349 13.51 20.62 -15.39
CA LEU A 349 13.19 20.26 -14.01
C LEU A 349 14.11 20.99 -13.03
N GLU A 350 15.41 21.00 -13.30
CA GLU A 350 16.42 21.65 -12.46
C GLU A 350 16.22 23.17 -12.41
N GLU A 351 15.97 23.82 -13.53
CA GLU A 351 15.68 25.26 -13.61
C GLU A 351 14.48 25.64 -12.74
N ARG A 352 13.38 24.88 -12.85
CA ARG A 352 12.14 25.12 -12.08
C ARG A 352 12.23 24.73 -10.60
N SER A 353 13.27 23.98 -10.23
CA SER A 353 13.57 23.57 -8.86
C SER A 353 14.60 24.43 -8.15
N ARG A 354 15.20 25.42 -8.82
CA ARG A 354 16.12 26.34 -8.16
C ARG A 354 15.42 27.10 -7.04
N PRO A 355 16.05 27.24 -5.86
CA PRO A 355 15.64 28.26 -4.90
C PRO A 355 15.68 29.62 -5.62
N VAL A 356 14.65 30.44 -5.44
CA VAL A 356 14.75 31.86 -5.85
C VAL A 356 15.71 32.52 -4.85
N PRO A 357 16.71 33.30 -5.31
CA PRO A 357 17.73 33.92 -4.46
C PRO A 357 17.17 34.69 -3.26
#